data_AF-A0A7W8KCM5-F1
#
_entry.id   AF-A0A7W8KCM5-F1
#
_cell.length_a   1.000
_cell.length_b   1.000
_cell.length_c   1.000
_cell.angle_alpha   90.00
_cell.angle_beta   90.00
_cell.angle_gamma   90.00
#
_symmetry.space_group_name_H-M   'P 1'
#
loop_
_entity.id
_entity.type
_entity.pdbx_description
1 polymer ?
#
loop_
_entity_poly.entity_id
_entity_poly.type
_entity_poly.pdbx_seq_one_letter_code
_entity_poly.pdbx_strand_id
1 'polypeptide(L)'
;MSHPTVTVKIREALTYAQGRAVRLNRTQQLEIGPDLFIRIAPGGRKFLLFCLDGEPERSAAEAIAAALGLKHPEYGWHQGETLRSLTVIEPGPIDEPAGAAPD
;
A
#
# COMPACT_ATOMS: atom_id res chain seq x y z
N MET A 1 -32.93 -4.96 -15.76
CA MET A 1 -32.87 -4.13 -14.54
C MET A 1 -31.53 -3.42 -14.56
N SER A 2 -31.47 -2.09 -14.37
CA SER A 2 -30.18 -1.42 -14.19
C SER A 2 -29.71 -1.63 -12.75
N HIS A 3 -28.43 -1.93 -12.58
CA HIS A 3 -27.82 -1.95 -11.26
C HIS A 3 -27.57 -0.50 -10.80
N PRO A 4 -27.75 -0.16 -9.51
CA PRO A 4 -27.46 1.17 -9.01
C PRO A 4 -25.95 1.45 -9.09
N THR A 5 -25.58 2.62 -9.62
CA THR A 5 -24.20 3.10 -9.57
C THR A 5 -23.92 3.65 -8.17
N VAL A 6 -22.92 3.11 -7.50
CA VAL A 6 -22.43 3.60 -6.21
C VAL A 6 -21.04 4.21 -6.41
N THR A 7 -20.88 5.46 -5.99
CA THR A 7 -19.58 6.13 -5.97
C THR A 7 -18.91 5.86 -4.64
N VAL A 8 -17.71 5.28 -4.67
CA VAL A 8 -16.87 5.05 -3.49
C VAL A 8 -15.67 5.98 -3.54
N LYS A 9 -15.30 6.58 -2.41
CA LYS A 9 -14.09 7.40 -2.34
C LYS A 9 -12.85 6.50 -2.42
N ILE A 10 -11.82 6.92 -3.15
CA ILE A 10 -10.57 6.16 -3.23
C ILE A 10 -9.98 5.84 -1.84
N ARG A 11 -10.12 6.75 -0.88
CA ARG A 11 -9.72 6.54 0.52
C ARG A 11 -10.43 5.34 1.16
N GLU A 12 -11.73 5.17 0.92
CA GLU A 12 -12.51 4.06 1.46
C GLU A 12 -12.08 2.74 0.82
N ALA A 13 -11.82 2.73 -0.49
CA ALA A 13 -11.29 1.56 -1.19
C ALA A 13 -9.90 1.15 -0.64
N LEU A 14 -9.01 2.12 -0.42
CA LEU A 14 -7.68 1.88 0.16
C LEU A 14 -7.77 1.35 1.59
N THR A 15 -8.61 1.97 2.43
CA THR A 15 -8.84 1.53 3.82
C THR A 15 -9.43 0.12 3.87
N TYR A 16 -10.37 -0.18 2.97
CA TYR A 16 -10.95 -1.51 2.85
C TYR A 16 -9.92 -2.56 2.43
N ALA A 17 -9.04 -2.25 1.47
CA ALA A 17 -7.95 -3.14 1.09
C ALA A 17 -6.93 -3.34 2.22
N GLN A 18 -6.58 -2.30 2.97
CA GLN A 18 -5.73 -2.42 4.15
C GLN A 18 -6.35 -3.36 5.20
N GLY A 19 -7.64 -3.18 5.52
CA GLY A 19 -8.37 -4.06 6.43
C GLY A 19 -8.45 -5.51 5.93
N ARG A 20 -8.63 -5.72 4.62
CA ARG A 20 -8.57 -7.05 4.00
C ARG A 20 -7.19 -7.67 4.10
N ALA A 21 -6.12 -6.89 3.90
CA ALA A 21 -4.75 -7.38 3.98
C ALA A 21 -4.46 -7.96 5.36
N VAL A 22 -4.87 -7.25 6.41
CA VAL A 22 -4.78 -7.68 7.81
C VAL A 22 -5.65 -8.91 8.06
N ARG A 23 -6.95 -8.83 7.75
CA ARG A 23 -7.92 -9.90 8.03
C ARG A 23 -7.57 -11.22 7.38
N LEU A 24 -7.05 -11.18 6.14
CA LEU A 24 -6.75 -12.38 5.35
C LEU A 24 -5.28 -12.80 5.46
N ASN A 25 -4.45 -12.04 6.17
CA ASN A 25 -3.00 -12.18 6.20
C ASN A 25 -2.39 -12.35 4.79
N ARG A 26 -2.85 -11.51 3.84
CA ARG A 26 -2.46 -11.58 2.42
C ARG A 26 -2.27 -10.18 1.86
N THR A 27 -1.17 -9.95 1.14
CA THR A 27 -0.98 -8.71 0.39
C THR A 27 -2.17 -8.45 -0.54
N GLN A 28 -2.70 -7.23 -0.50
CA GLN A 28 -3.71 -6.77 -1.46
C GLN A 28 -3.03 -5.90 -2.51
N GLN A 29 -3.39 -6.09 -3.77
CA GLN A 29 -2.99 -5.23 -4.87
C GLN A 29 -4.23 -4.53 -5.43
N LEU A 30 -4.14 -3.21 -5.62
CA LEU A 30 -5.16 -2.41 -6.27
C LEU A 30 -4.55 -1.65 -7.43
N GLU A 31 -5.28 -1.61 -8.54
CA GLU A 31 -5.08 -0.60 -9.58
C GLU A 31 -5.84 0.66 -9.15
N ILE A 32 -5.15 1.79 -9.13
CA ILE A 32 -5.68 3.07 -8.63
C ILE A 32 -5.61 4.19 -9.67
N GLY A 33 -5.08 3.87 -10.85
CA GLY A 33 -5.02 4.72 -12.01
C GLY A 33 -4.43 3.94 -13.20
N PRO A 34 -4.43 4.53 -14.41
CA PRO A 34 -3.81 3.91 -15.57
C PRO A 34 -2.35 3.57 -15.27
N ASP A 35 -2.01 2.30 -15.37
CA ASP A 35 -0.70 1.73 -15.07
C ASP A 35 -0.17 1.96 -13.65
N LEU A 36 -0.96 2.52 -12.72
CA LEU A 36 -0.57 2.83 -11.35
C LEU A 36 -1.19 1.84 -10.36
N PHE A 37 -0.31 1.15 -9.62
CA PHE A 37 -0.70 0.10 -8.70
C PHE A 37 -0.14 0.31 -7.31
N ILE A 38 -0.92 -0.10 -6.31
CA ILE A 38 -0.51 -0.16 -4.92
C ILE A 38 -0.58 -1.59 -4.40
N ARG A 39 0.49 -2.03 -3.73
CA ARG A 39 0.53 -3.26 -2.92
C ARG A 39 0.52 -2.91 -1.44
N ILE A 40 -0.51 -3.33 -0.73
CA ILE A 40 -0.66 -3.14 0.71
C ILE A 40 -0.39 -4.48 1.38
N ALA A 41 0.70 -4.57 2.14
CA ALA A 41 1.02 -5.75 2.92
C ALA A 41 0.15 -5.83 4.20
N PRO A 42 0.02 -7.02 4.81
CA PRO A 42 -0.48 -7.13 6.18
C PRO A 42 0.35 -6.25 7.13
N GLY A 43 -0.28 -5.73 8.18
CA GLY A 43 0.35 -4.86 9.19
C GLY A 43 0.13 -3.35 8.98
N GLY A 44 -0.48 -2.93 7.86
CA GLY A 44 -1.05 -1.59 7.68
C GLY A 44 -0.05 -0.42 7.61
N ARG A 45 1.20 -0.63 7.99
CA ARG A 45 2.26 0.37 8.10
C ARG A 45 3.17 0.48 6.89
N LYS A 46 2.97 -0.35 5.87
CA LYS A 46 3.79 -0.31 4.66
C LYS A 46 2.98 -0.59 3.40
N PHE A 47 3.32 0.11 2.34
CA PHE A 47 2.84 -0.19 1.00
C PHE A 47 3.92 0.06 -0.04
N LEU A 48 3.75 -0.55 -1.20
CA LEU A 48 4.57 -0.33 -2.38
C LEU A 48 3.70 0.29 -3.47
N LEU A 49 4.12 1.44 -3.99
CA LEU A 49 3.51 2.11 -5.13
C LEU A 49 4.39 1.87 -6.36
N PHE A 50 3.82 1.49 -7.50
CA PHE A 50 4.59 1.26 -8.72
C PHE A 50 3.76 1.52 -9.96
N CYS A 51 4.46 1.89 -11.03
CA CYS A 51 3.88 2.00 -12.36
C CYS A 51 4.35 0.85 -13.25
N LEU A 52 3.51 0.38 -14.18
CA LEU A 52 3.96 -0.54 -15.23
C LEU A 52 4.78 0.17 -16.30
N ASP A 53 4.54 1.46 -16.50
CA ASP A 53 5.34 2.34 -17.35
C ASP A 53 5.77 3.58 -16.56
N GLY A 54 7.08 3.84 -16.50
CA GLY A 54 7.66 5.00 -15.82
C GLY A 54 7.80 4.88 -14.29
N GLU A 55 7.88 6.05 -13.64
CA GLU A 55 8.06 6.19 -12.19
C GLU A 55 6.78 6.70 -11.52
N PRO A 56 6.37 6.15 -10.37
CA PRO A 56 5.27 6.72 -9.61
C PRO A 56 5.66 8.08 -9.03
N GLU A 57 4.76 9.05 -9.12
CA GLU A 57 4.98 10.36 -8.51
C GLU A 57 4.95 10.28 -6.97
N ARG A 58 5.85 11.02 -6.32
CA ARG A 58 5.88 11.14 -4.86
C ARG A 58 4.58 11.73 -4.29
N SER A 59 3.97 12.67 -5.00
CA SER A 59 2.68 13.29 -4.67
C SER A 59 1.57 12.24 -4.47
N ALA A 60 1.55 11.20 -5.31
CA ALA A 60 0.58 10.11 -5.24
C ALA A 60 0.81 9.24 -3.99
N ALA A 61 2.08 8.94 -3.67
CA ALA A 61 2.44 8.23 -2.45
C ALA A 61 2.06 9.01 -1.18
N GLU A 62 2.28 10.33 -1.16
CA GLU A 62 1.88 11.21 -0.05
C GLU A 62 0.35 11.20 0.15
N ALA A 63 -0.42 11.28 -0.94
CA ALA A 63 -1.88 11.23 -0.89
C ALA A 63 -2.39 9.88 -0.36
N ILE A 64 -1.78 8.77 -0.77
CA ILE A 64 -2.10 7.43 -0.29
C ILE A 64 -1.73 7.26 1.19
N ALA A 65 -0.54 7.73 1.61
CA ALA A 65 -0.10 7.68 3.00
C ALA A 65 -1.08 8.43 3.90
N ALA A 66 -1.52 9.62 3.48
CA ALA A 66 -2.55 10.39 4.18
C ALA A 66 -3.92 9.67 4.20
N ALA A 67 -4.30 9.00 3.11
CA ALA A 67 -5.53 8.23 3.03
C ALA A 67 -5.54 7.00 3.95
N LEU A 68 -4.39 6.33 4.10
CA LEU A 68 -4.16 5.19 4.99
C LEU A 68 -3.87 5.60 6.44
N GLY A 69 -3.74 6.91 6.71
CA GLY A 69 -3.59 7.46 8.05
C GLY A 69 -2.18 7.42 8.63
N LEU A 70 -1.15 7.19 7.81
CA LEU A 70 0.25 7.22 8.23
C LEU A 70 0.63 8.62 8.71
N LYS A 71 1.28 8.70 9.87
CA LYS A 71 1.71 9.92 10.58
C LYS A 71 3.09 10.38 10.16
N HIS A 72 4.04 9.45 10.05
CA HIS A 72 5.44 9.73 9.73
C HIS A 72 5.93 8.88 8.56
N PRO A 73 5.30 8.94 7.37
CA PRO A 73 5.71 8.12 6.24
C PRO A 73 7.15 8.45 5.79
N GLU A 74 7.98 7.43 5.68
CA GLU A 74 9.26 7.47 5.01
C GLU A 74 9.12 6.86 3.61
N TYR A 75 9.89 7.40 2.66
CA TYR A 75 9.81 7.07 1.25
C TYR A 75 11.15 6.50 0.79
N GLY A 76 11.14 5.26 0.32
CA GLY A 76 12.32 4.56 -0.19
C GLY A 76 12.13 4.15 -1.64
N TRP A 77 13.16 4.35 -2.46
CA TRP A 77 13.14 3.86 -3.84
C TRP A 77 13.58 2.40 -3.90
N HIS A 78 12.82 1.61 -4.65
CA HIS A 78 13.21 0.26 -5.02
C HIS A 78 13.14 0.12 -6.54
N GLN A 79 14.31 -0.06 -7.15
CA GLN A 79 14.48 -0.32 -8.57
C GLN A 79 14.74 -1.82 -8.75
N GLY A 80 13.72 -2.55 -9.21
CA GLY A 80 13.89 -3.92 -9.69
C GLY A 80 14.22 -3.95 -11.18
N GLU A 81 14.60 -5.11 -11.70
CA GLU A 81 14.91 -5.30 -13.14
C GLU A 81 13.74 -4.94 -14.06
N THR A 82 12.50 -5.04 -13.57
CA THR A 82 11.29 -4.86 -14.38
C THR A 82 10.36 -3.74 -13.90
N LEU A 83 10.63 -3.14 -12.74
CA LEU A 83 9.67 -2.25 -12.06
C LEU A 83 10.37 -1.17 -11.23
N ARG A 84 9.97 0.09 -11.44
CA ARG A 84 10.34 1.22 -10.59
C ARG A 84 9.25 1.45 -9.57
N SER A 85 9.62 1.44 -8.30
CA SER A 85 8.65 1.46 -7.21
C SER A 85 9.07 2.34 -6.06
N LEU A 86 8.09 3.01 -5.46
CA LEU A 86 8.22 3.82 -4.26
C LEU A 86 7.65 3.03 -3.09
N THR A 87 8.52 2.64 -2.16
CA THR A 87 8.14 2.00 -0.90
C THR A 87 7.81 3.10 0.10
N VAL A 88 6.68 2.98 0.77
CA VAL A 88 6.27 3.90 1.83
C VAL A 88 6.08 3.12 3.11
N ILE A 89 6.75 3.57 4.18
CA ILE A 89 6.71 2.91 5.49
C ILE A 89 6.39 3.93 6.58
N GLU A 90 5.61 3.53 7.58
CA GLU A 90 5.53 4.24 8.84
C GLU A 90 6.48 3.58 9.86
N PRO A 91 7.55 4.28 10.26
CA PRO A 91 8.47 3.80 11.28
C PRO A 91 7.73 3.75 12.62
N GLY A 92 7.97 2.66 13.34
CA GLY A 92 7.31 2.28 14.59
C GLY A 92 7.91 0.95 15.04
N PRO A 93 7.70 0.51 16.29
CA PRO A 93 8.29 -0.74 16.78
C PRO A 93 7.97 -1.85 15.78
N ILE A 94 9.02 -2.42 15.18
CA ILE A 94 8.90 -3.58 14.31
C ILE A 94 8.12 -4.59 15.16
N ASP A 95 6.99 -5.11 14.67
CA ASP A 95 6.48 -6.35 15.24
C ASP A 95 7.60 -7.35 14.99
N GLU A 96 8.43 -7.57 16.03
CA GLU A 96 9.49 -8.56 16.00
C GLU A 96 8.85 -9.86 15.52
N PRO A 97 9.46 -10.59 14.57
CA PRO A 97 8.96 -11.90 14.23
C PRO A 97 8.95 -12.73 15.51
N ALA A 98 7.76 -13.09 15.98
CA ALA A 98 7.59 -13.93 17.15
C ALA A 98 8.35 -15.24 16.93
N GLY A 99 9.42 -15.46 17.70
CA GLY A 99 10.07 -16.74 17.87
C GLY A 99 11.32 -16.97 17.01
N ALA A 100 12.46 -16.43 17.45
CA ALA A 100 13.69 -17.21 17.44
C ALA A 100 13.88 -17.72 18.88
N ALA A 101 13.48 -18.96 19.13
CA ALA A 101 13.83 -19.63 20.38
C ALA A 101 15.36 -19.80 20.42
N PRO A 102 16.04 -19.45 21.52
CA PRO A 102 17.44 -19.85 21.70
C PRO A 102 17.49 -21.36 21.92
N ASP A 103 18.43 -22.01 21.21
CA ASP A 103 18.83 -23.42 21.41
C ASP A 103 19.29 -23.70 22.85
#